data_AF-A0A919FZD5-F1
#
_entry.id   AF-A0A919FZD5-F1
#
_cell.length_a   1.000
_cell.length_b   1.000
_cell.length_c   1.000
_cell.angle_alpha   90.00
_cell.angle_beta   90.00
_cell.angle_gamma   90.00
#
_symmetry.space_group_name_H-M   'P 1'
#
loop_
_entity.id
_entity.type
_entity.pdbx_description
1 polymer ?
#
loop_
_entity_poly.entity_id
_entity_poly.type
_entity_poly.pdbx_seq_one_letter_code
_entity_poly.pdbx_strand_id
1 'polypeptide(L)'
;MSAAMMTDLYEVTMALAYLEEGRTAPATFDLFVRDLPPERGFLVSAGLGSSEDYLSRFRVGHEDVAAFAEVLHRPFGDMSSRCGEREPAAARAALLETAMVHGRREHAPFSLADARQRLAADRADLPDAARRIRGPHAPCAVPSEDLSNLTAEVRHRVESDNL
;
A
#
# COMPACT_ATOMS: atom_id res chain seq x y z
N MET A 1 -16.80 2.00 16.39
CA MET A 1 -15.37 2.21 16.11
C MET A 1 -15.16 1.82 14.66
N SER A 2 -14.83 2.78 13.81
CA SER A 2 -14.69 2.58 12.37
C SER A 2 -13.45 1.76 12.04
N ALA A 3 -13.48 1.12 10.88
CA ALA A 3 -12.32 0.54 10.21
C ALA A 3 -11.14 1.52 10.10
N ALA A 4 -11.42 2.81 9.89
CA ALA A 4 -10.40 3.84 9.78
C ALA A 4 -9.56 4.00 11.05
N MET A 5 -10.12 3.70 12.21
CA MET A 5 -9.42 3.77 13.50
C MET A 5 -8.50 2.58 13.78
N MET A 6 -8.53 1.55 12.94
CA MET A 6 -7.64 0.39 13.04
C MET A 6 -6.33 0.64 12.27
N THR A 7 -5.64 1.72 12.62
CA THR A 7 -4.34 2.10 12.06
C THR A 7 -3.44 2.64 13.17
N ASP A 8 -2.13 2.61 12.96
CA ASP A 8 -1.22 3.35 13.82
C ASP A 8 -1.40 4.86 13.59
N LEU A 9 -1.30 5.64 14.66
CA LEU A 9 -1.36 7.11 14.60
C LEU A 9 -0.27 7.68 13.67
N TYR A 10 0.89 7.00 13.62
CA TYR A 10 1.98 7.33 12.71
C TYR A 10 1.51 7.45 11.25
N GLU A 11 0.70 6.51 10.77
CA GLU A 11 0.23 6.49 9.38
C GLU A 11 -0.68 7.70 9.07
N VAL A 12 -1.47 8.13 10.06
CA VAL A 12 -2.35 9.30 9.93
C VAL A 12 -1.52 10.58 9.89
N THR A 13 -0.52 10.71 10.78
CA THR A 13 0.39 11.86 10.79
C THR A 13 1.18 11.96 9.48
N MET A 14 1.68 10.83 8.96
CA MET A 14 2.35 10.75 7.67
C MET A 14 1.46 11.18 6.50
N ALA A 15 0.23 10.66 6.44
CA ALA A 15 -0.71 11.01 5.39
C ALA A 15 -1.03 12.52 5.38
N LEU A 16 -1.22 13.12 6.56
CA LEU A 16 -1.44 14.56 6.68
C LEU A 16 -0.24 15.37 6.16
N ALA A 17 0.98 15.01 6.56
CA ALA A 17 2.19 15.68 6.09
C ALA A 17 2.34 15.59 4.57
N TYR A 18 2.07 14.43 3.96
CA TYR A 18 2.10 14.29 2.50
C TYR A 18 1.09 15.19 1.80
N LEU A 19 -0.12 15.31 2.35
CA LEU A 19 -1.17 16.09 1.73
C LEU A 19 -0.96 17.61 1.90
N GLU A 20 -0.44 18.05 3.05
CA GLU A 20 -0.02 19.46 3.27
C GLU A 20 1.06 19.90 2.28
N GLU A 21 1.99 18.99 1.96
CA GLU A 21 3.13 19.23 1.07
C GLU A 21 2.80 18.91 -0.40
N GLY A 22 1.52 18.65 -0.71
CA GLY A 22 1.05 18.35 -2.07
C GLY A 22 1.59 17.06 -2.68
N ARG A 23 2.17 16.14 -1.88
CA ARG A 23 2.76 14.87 -2.33
C ARG A 23 1.66 13.83 -2.61
N THR A 24 1.04 13.97 -3.77
CA THR A 24 -0.05 13.08 -4.24
C THR A 24 0.38 12.12 -5.35
N ALA A 25 1.69 11.98 -5.56
CA ALA A 25 2.24 11.07 -6.55
C ALA A 25 1.95 9.59 -6.20
N PRO A 26 1.79 8.70 -7.19
CA PRO A 26 1.63 7.27 -6.94
C PRO A 26 2.82 6.70 -6.15
N ALA A 27 2.52 5.93 -5.11
CA ALA A 27 3.50 5.17 -4.33
C ALA A 27 3.30 3.66 -4.51
N THR A 28 4.38 2.89 -4.33
CA THR A 28 4.37 1.42 -4.34
C THR A 28 4.79 0.92 -2.96
N PHE A 29 4.06 -0.07 -2.44
CA PHE A 29 4.33 -0.72 -1.17
C PHE A 29 4.48 -2.23 -1.37
N ASP A 30 5.44 -2.83 -0.67
CA ASP A 30 5.69 -4.27 -0.72
C ASP A 30 5.31 -4.93 0.61
N LEU A 31 4.52 -6.01 0.54
CA LEU A 31 4.25 -6.89 1.66
C LEU A 31 5.12 -8.14 1.54
N PHE A 32 6.02 -8.35 2.49
CA PHE A 32 6.91 -9.50 2.51
C PHE A 32 7.09 -10.04 3.93
N VAL A 33 7.47 -11.32 4.02
CA VAL A 33 7.84 -11.97 5.28
C VAL A 33 9.36 -12.08 5.33
N ARG A 34 9.97 -11.60 6.42
CA ARG A 34 11.43 -11.54 6.58
C ARG A 34 12.04 -12.92 6.80
N ASP A 35 11.45 -13.69 7.70
CA ASP A 35 11.94 -15.00 8.10
C ASP A 35 10.81 -16.02 8.08
N LEU A 36 11.07 -17.22 7.54
CA LEU A 36 10.16 -18.34 7.62
C LEU A 36 10.60 -19.29 8.74
N PRO A 37 9.64 -20.00 9.38
CA PRO A 37 9.99 -21.06 10.33
C PRO A 37 10.95 -22.08 9.68
N PRO A 38 11.98 -22.56 10.40
CA PRO A 38 13.00 -23.46 9.85
C PRO A 38 12.42 -24.72 9.18
N GLU A 39 11.27 -25.18 9.67
CA GLU A 39 10.61 -26.41 9.23
C GLU A 39 9.74 -26.22 7.98
N ARG A 40 9.58 -24.99 7.46
CA ARG A 40 8.67 -24.68 6.35
C ARG A 40 9.23 -23.61 5.40
N GLY A 41 9.63 -24.05 4.21
CA GLY A 41 10.16 -23.18 3.13
C GLY A 41 9.12 -22.54 2.21
N PHE A 42 7.85 -22.48 2.61
CA PHE A 42 6.78 -21.87 1.80
C PHE A 42 5.77 -21.14 2.67
N LEU A 43 5.11 -20.13 2.10
CA LEU A 43 4.03 -19.39 2.72
C LEU A 43 2.76 -19.52 1.88
N VAL A 44 1.62 -19.67 2.55
CA VAL A 44 0.30 -19.59 1.93
C VAL A 44 -0.36 -18.33 2.47
N SER A 45 -0.66 -17.38 1.60
CA SER A 45 -1.46 -16.21 1.96
C SER A 45 -2.94 -16.52 1.83
N ALA A 46 -3.73 -16.14 2.83
CA ALA A 46 -5.18 -16.23 2.82
C ALA A 46 -5.77 -14.89 3.26
N GLY A 47 -6.88 -14.49 2.66
CA GLY A 47 -7.59 -13.25 3.01
C GLY A 47 -7.29 -12.03 2.14
N LEU A 48 -6.41 -12.12 1.13
CA LEU A 48 -6.11 -11.00 0.23
C LEU A 48 -7.35 -10.43 -0.45
N GLY A 49 -8.28 -11.27 -0.93
CA GLY A 49 -9.54 -10.80 -1.52
C GLY A 49 -10.44 -10.10 -0.49
N SER A 50 -10.42 -10.52 0.78
CA SER A 50 -11.14 -9.82 1.86
C SER A 50 -10.50 -8.48 2.17
N SER A 51 -9.17 -8.38 2.13
CA SER A 51 -8.44 -7.12 2.26
C SER A 51 -8.76 -6.17 1.11
N GLU A 52 -8.83 -6.66 -0.13
CA GLU A 52 -9.23 -5.86 -1.29
C GLU A 52 -10.66 -5.33 -1.15
N ASP A 53 -11.63 -6.18 -0.83
CA ASP A 53 -13.03 -5.75 -0.63
C ASP A 53 -13.14 -4.71 0.50
N TYR A 54 -12.42 -4.93 1.60
CA TYR A 54 -12.31 -3.96 2.70
C TYR A 54 -11.76 -2.61 2.23
N LEU A 55 -10.61 -2.59 1.52
CA LEU A 55 -9.97 -1.36 1.06
C LEU A 55 -10.83 -0.62 0.02
N SER A 56 -11.50 -1.34 -0.89
CA SER A 56 -12.37 -0.72 -1.91
C SER A 56 -13.55 0.06 -1.31
N ARG A 57 -14.02 -0.38 -0.14
CA ARG A 57 -15.11 0.22 0.63
C ARG A 57 -14.64 1.15 1.75
N PHE A 58 -13.33 1.23 1.98
CA PHE A 58 -12.75 2.02 3.06
C PHE A 58 -13.07 3.52 2.88
N ARG A 59 -13.56 4.15 3.95
CA ARG A 59 -13.89 5.58 3.98
C ARG A 59 -13.53 6.14 5.34
N VAL A 60 -13.03 7.38 5.34
CA VAL A 60 -12.84 8.17 6.55
C VAL A 60 -14.08 9.03 6.76
N GLY A 61 -14.84 8.74 7.82
CA GLY A 61 -16.06 9.44 8.16
C GLY A 61 -15.81 10.69 9.02
N HIS A 62 -16.86 11.47 9.24
CA HIS A 62 -16.79 12.67 10.10
C HIS A 62 -16.43 12.32 11.55
N GLU A 63 -16.96 11.22 12.07
CA GLU A 63 -16.61 10.70 13.40
C GLU A 63 -15.12 10.31 13.49
N ASP A 64 -14.57 9.78 12.40
CA ASP A 64 -13.17 9.40 12.33
C ASP A 64 -12.27 10.63 12.36
N VAL A 65 -12.58 11.63 11.53
CA VAL A 65 -11.85 12.90 11.51
C VAL A 65 -11.90 13.60 12.87
N ALA A 66 -13.04 13.58 13.55
CA ALA A 66 -13.18 14.18 14.88
C ALA A 66 -12.27 13.50 15.91
N ALA A 67 -12.27 12.18 15.95
CA ALA A 67 -11.42 11.43 16.85
C ALA A 67 -9.92 11.59 16.52
N PHE A 68 -9.54 11.63 15.24
CA PHE A 68 -8.15 11.93 14.88
C PHE A 68 -7.75 13.36 15.25
N ALA A 69 -8.64 14.34 15.09
CA ALA A 69 -8.37 15.74 15.45
C ALA A 69 -8.09 15.87 16.95
N GLU A 70 -8.90 15.18 17.77
CA GLU A 70 -8.72 15.13 19.22
C GLU A 70 -7.36 14.52 19.60
N VAL A 71 -7.04 13.33 19.07
CA VAL A 71 -5.79 12.61 19.38
C VAL A 71 -4.55 13.35 18.89
N LEU A 72 -4.63 14.02 17.73
CA LEU A 72 -3.53 14.81 17.17
C LEU A 72 -3.44 16.23 17.75
N HIS A 73 -4.37 16.62 18.63
CA HIS A 73 -4.51 17.99 19.14
C HIS A 73 -4.56 19.06 18.02
N ARG A 74 -5.27 18.74 16.93
CA ARG A 74 -5.48 19.61 15.77
C ARG A 74 -6.93 20.14 15.76
N PRO A 75 -7.18 21.36 15.27
CA PRO A 75 -8.53 21.83 14.99
C PRO A 75 -9.25 20.92 13.99
N PHE A 76 -10.51 20.56 14.26
CA PHE A 76 -11.32 19.77 13.33
C PHE A 76 -11.40 20.39 11.92
N GLY A 77 -11.44 21.72 11.85
CA GLY A 77 -11.50 22.47 10.58
C GLY A 77 -10.36 22.12 9.63
N ASP A 78 -9.16 21.92 10.16
CA ASP A 78 -7.94 21.62 9.39
C ASP A 78 -7.99 20.23 8.73
N MET A 79 -8.81 19.33 9.27
CA MET A 79 -8.95 17.94 8.78
C MET A 79 -10.31 17.67 8.12
N SER A 80 -11.25 18.62 8.16
CA SER A 80 -12.61 18.45 7.64
C SER A 80 -12.67 18.15 6.13
N SER A 81 -11.69 18.64 5.37
CA SER A 81 -11.53 18.34 3.93
C SER A 81 -11.23 16.86 3.64
N ARG A 82 -10.85 16.08 4.65
CA ARG A 82 -10.53 14.64 4.55
C ARG A 82 -11.76 13.74 4.65
N CYS A 83 -12.91 14.29 5.06
CA CYS A 83 -14.15 13.54 5.17
C CYS A 83 -14.61 13.05 3.79
N GLY A 84 -14.79 11.74 3.64
CA GLY A 84 -15.30 11.14 2.41
C GLY A 84 -14.24 10.98 1.31
N GLU A 85 -12.95 11.19 1.60
CA GLU A 85 -11.88 10.76 0.70
C GLU A 85 -12.05 9.26 0.39
N ARG A 86 -11.97 8.94 -0.90
CA ARG A 86 -12.07 7.59 -1.43
C ARG A 86 -10.73 7.20 -2.02
N GLU A 87 -10.47 5.90 -2.07
CA GLU A 87 -9.45 5.39 -2.98
C GLU A 87 -9.69 5.99 -4.38
N PRO A 88 -8.66 6.55 -5.04
CA PRO A 88 -8.78 6.99 -6.42
C PRO A 88 -9.29 5.82 -7.27
N ALA A 89 -10.36 6.04 -8.05
CA ALA A 89 -10.94 5.05 -8.96
C ALA A 89 -10.04 4.81 -10.20
N ALA A 90 -8.73 4.73 -10.02
CA ALA A 90 -7.82 4.31 -11.05
C ALA A 90 -7.98 2.80 -11.21
N ALA A 91 -8.66 2.40 -12.29
CA ALA A 91 -8.80 1.01 -12.70
C ALA A 91 -7.41 0.39 -12.88
N ARG A 92 -6.89 -0.22 -11.81
CA ARG A 92 -5.70 -1.06 -11.87
C ARG A 92 -6.17 -2.48 -12.11
N ALA A 93 -5.60 -3.14 -13.11
CA ALA A 93 -5.82 -4.56 -13.31
C ALA A 93 -5.35 -5.31 -12.05
N ALA A 94 -6.23 -6.12 -11.45
CA ALA A 94 -5.85 -6.92 -10.30
C ALA A 94 -4.69 -7.84 -10.69
N LEU A 95 -3.59 -7.77 -9.94
CA LEU A 95 -2.43 -8.65 -10.16
C LEU A 95 -2.68 -10.05 -9.60
N LEU A 96 -3.64 -10.18 -8.68
CA LEU A 96 -4.04 -11.41 -8.03
C LEU A 96 -5.56 -11.59 -8.17
N GLU A 97 -6.01 -12.83 -8.32
CA GLU A 97 -7.42 -13.18 -8.38
C GLU A 97 -7.76 -14.15 -7.25
N THR A 98 -8.97 -14.03 -6.70
CA THR A 98 -9.42 -14.95 -5.64
C THR A 98 -9.66 -16.34 -6.24
N ALA A 99 -8.75 -17.28 -5.95
CA ALA A 99 -8.86 -18.63 -6.50
C ALA A 99 -9.93 -19.49 -5.83
N MET A 100 -10.20 -19.27 -4.54
CA MET A 100 -11.07 -20.12 -3.71
C MET A 100 -11.77 -19.35 -2.60
N VAL A 101 -13.09 -19.57 -2.45
CA VAL A 101 -13.94 -19.00 -1.40
C VAL A 101 -14.73 -20.13 -0.75
N HIS A 102 -14.73 -20.20 0.59
CA HIS A 102 -15.40 -21.27 1.35
C HIS A 102 -15.07 -22.70 0.87
N GLY A 103 -13.83 -22.94 0.45
CA GLY A 103 -13.37 -24.25 -0.06
C GLY A 103 -13.81 -24.57 -1.49
N ARG A 104 -14.49 -23.64 -2.18
CA ARG A 104 -14.92 -23.78 -3.58
C ARG A 104 -14.09 -22.88 -4.48
N ARG A 105 -13.70 -23.41 -5.63
CA ARG A 105 -12.93 -22.67 -6.63
C ARG A 105 -13.84 -21.71 -7.39
N GLU A 106 -13.45 -20.42 -7.44
CA GLU A 106 -14.25 -19.36 -8.09
C GLU A 106 -14.03 -19.31 -9.61
N HIS A 107 -12.83 -19.65 -10.08
CA HIS A 107 -12.45 -19.57 -11.49
C HIS A 107 -11.86 -20.88 -12.00
N ALA A 108 -12.08 -21.18 -13.29
CA ALA A 108 -11.40 -22.31 -13.92
C ALA A 108 -9.88 -22.18 -13.74
N PRO A 109 -9.14 -23.28 -13.55
CA PRO A 109 -7.69 -23.24 -13.55
C PRO A 109 -7.18 -22.61 -14.84
N PHE A 110 -6.27 -21.65 -14.74
CA PHE A 110 -5.62 -21.09 -15.93
C PHE A 110 -4.76 -22.16 -16.61
N SER A 111 -4.69 -22.11 -17.94
CA SER A 111 -3.87 -23.04 -18.70
C SER A 111 -2.39 -22.66 -18.63
N LEU A 112 -1.51 -23.59 -18.98
CA LEU A 112 -0.09 -23.29 -19.15
C LEU A 112 0.17 -22.24 -20.25
N ALA A 113 -0.72 -22.15 -21.25
CA ALA A 113 -0.62 -21.13 -22.29
C ALA A 113 -0.87 -19.74 -21.70
N ASP A 114 -1.87 -19.60 -20.83
CA ASP A 114 -2.19 -18.34 -20.13
C ASP A 114 -1.03 -17.93 -19.22
N ALA A 115 -0.51 -18.87 -18.43
CA ALA A 115 0.64 -18.63 -17.56
C ALA A 115 1.88 -18.15 -18.34
N ARG A 116 2.14 -18.77 -19.50
CA ARG A 116 3.26 -18.39 -20.37
C ARG A 116 3.08 -16.99 -20.96
N GLN A 117 1.85 -16.64 -21.36
CA GLN A 117 1.54 -15.32 -21.90
C GLN A 117 1.74 -14.23 -20.84
N ARG A 118 1.24 -14.44 -19.62
CA ARG A 118 1.42 -13.52 -18.49
C ARG A 118 2.91 -13.29 -18.19
N LEU A 119 3.67 -14.37 -18.02
CA LEU A 119 5.11 -14.29 -17.78
C LEU A 119 5.86 -13.55 -18.90
N ALA A 120 5.47 -13.78 -20.16
CA ALA A 120 6.10 -13.11 -21.29
C ALA A 120 5.83 -11.60 -21.30
N ALA A 121 4.61 -11.18 -20.94
CA ALA A 121 4.25 -9.78 -20.78
C ALA A 121 5.03 -9.14 -19.62
N ASP A 122 4.98 -9.74 -18.43
CA ASP A 122 5.67 -9.21 -17.23
C ASP A 122 7.19 -9.09 -17.47
N ARG A 123 7.79 -10.08 -18.15
CA ARG A 123 9.22 -10.06 -18.49
C ARG A 123 9.57 -9.01 -19.55
N ALA A 124 8.64 -8.62 -20.43
CA ALA A 124 8.90 -7.60 -21.45
C ALA A 124 9.16 -6.23 -20.83
N ASP A 125 8.49 -5.93 -19.70
CA ASP A 125 8.58 -4.65 -18.99
C ASP A 125 9.81 -4.55 -18.07
N LEU A 126 10.51 -5.66 -17.83
CA LEU A 126 11.70 -5.67 -16.97
C LEU A 126 12.93 -5.05 -17.65
N PRO A 127 13.77 -4.29 -16.91
CA PRO A 127 15.06 -3.83 -17.41
C PRO A 127 15.97 -4.99 -17.84
N ASP A 128 16.84 -4.75 -18.83
CA ASP A 128 17.77 -5.77 -19.34
C ASP A 128 18.59 -6.47 -18.26
N ALA A 129 19.01 -5.72 -17.25
CA ALA A 129 19.78 -6.24 -16.13
C ALA A 129 19.01 -7.31 -15.32
N ALA A 130 17.69 -7.15 -15.20
CA ALA A 130 16.81 -8.09 -14.52
C ALA A 130 16.46 -9.31 -15.39
N ARG A 131 16.51 -9.17 -16.72
CA ARG A 131 16.14 -10.25 -17.67
C ARG A 131 17.24 -11.30 -17.90
N ARG A 132 18.43 -11.12 -17.34
CA ARG A 132 19.58 -12.02 -17.53
C ARG A 132 19.36 -13.38 -16.89
N ILE A 133 19.67 -14.46 -17.61
CA ILE A 133 19.59 -15.84 -17.10
C ILE A 133 20.72 -16.13 -16.09
N ARG A 134 21.90 -15.52 -16.29
CA ARG A 134 23.06 -15.66 -15.41
C ARG A 134 23.42 -14.29 -14.84
N GLY A 135 23.54 -14.19 -13.52
CA GLY A 135 23.76 -12.92 -12.82
C GLY A 135 22.65 -11.88 -13.06
N PRO A 136 21.36 -12.22 -12.84
CA PRO A 136 20.30 -11.21 -12.85
C PRO A 136 20.57 -10.18 -11.75
N HIS A 137 20.36 -8.91 -12.06
CA HIS A 137 20.35 -7.84 -11.07
C HIS A 137 18.92 -7.34 -10.94
N ALA A 138 18.29 -7.58 -9.78
CA ALA A 138 16.94 -7.11 -9.51
C ALA A 138 16.93 -5.56 -9.46
N PRO A 139 15.89 -4.90 -9.98
CA PRO A 139 15.69 -3.48 -9.72
C PRO A 139 15.52 -3.28 -8.21
N CYS A 140 16.20 -2.26 -7.66
CA CYS A 140 16.05 -1.87 -6.25
C CYS A 140 15.16 -0.64 -6.20
N ALA A 141 14.07 -0.70 -5.44
CA ALA A 141 13.29 0.48 -5.13
C ALA A 141 14.13 1.42 -4.27
N VAL A 142 14.28 2.66 -4.72
CA VAL A 142 15.00 3.71 -3.97
C VAL A 142 14.02 4.83 -3.62
N PRO A 143 14.14 5.44 -2.43
CA PRO A 143 13.38 6.65 -2.12
C PRO A 143 13.65 7.71 -3.18
N SER A 144 12.61 8.42 -3.61
CA SER A 144 12.79 9.57 -4.50
C SER A 144 13.53 10.70 -3.74
N GLU A 145 14.19 11.57 -4.48
CA GLU A 145 14.84 12.77 -3.92
C GLU A 145 13.81 13.64 -3.17
N ASP A 146 12.64 13.83 -3.78
CA ASP A 146 11.49 14.50 -3.20
C ASP A 146 11.06 13.92 -1.84
N LEU A 147 10.91 12.60 -1.74
CA LEU A 147 10.50 11.93 -0.50
C LEU A 147 11.59 12.03 0.57
N SER A 148 12.86 11.95 0.15
CA SER A 148 14.01 12.07 1.04
C SER A 148 14.10 13.47 1.66
N ASN A 149 13.94 14.50 0.84
CA ASN A 149 13.93 15.90 1.27
C ASN A 149 12.78 16.18 2.25
N LEU A 150 11.57 15.70 1.91
CA LEU A 150 10.41 15.86 2.78
C LEU A 150 10.60 15.17 4.14
N THR A 151 11.14 13.95 4.15
CA THR A 151 11.42 13.22 5.39
C THR A 151 12.39 14.00 6.29
N ALA A 152 13.40 14.64 5.70
CA ALA A 152 14.34 15.48 6.44
C ALA A 152 13.69 16.75 6.98
N GLU A 153 12.87 17.43 6.19
CA GLU A 153 12.14 18.64 6.60
C GLU A 153 11.17 18.37 7.75
N VAL A 154 10.34 17.33 7.63
CA VAL A 154 9.38 16.94 8.68
C VAL A 154 10.11 16.58 9.96
N ARG A 155 11.23 15.85 9.87
CA ARG A 155 12.05 15.50 11.03
C ARG A 155 12.58 16.75 11.72
N HIS A 156 13.16 17.68 10.97
CA HIS A 156 13.66 18.93 11.53
C HIS A 156 12.54 19.72 12.20
N ARG A 157 11.37 19.84 11.58
CA ARG A 157 10.21 20.57 12.13
C ARG A 157 9.75 19.97 13.47
N VAL A 158 9.60 18.65 13.53
CA VAL A 158 9.22 17.92 14.75
C VAL A 158 10.27 18.07 15.85
N GLU A 159 11.54 18.11 15.51
CA GLU A 159 12.62 18.35 16.49
C GLU A 159 12.62 19.79 17.00
N SER A 160 12.32 20.79 16.14
CA SER A 160 12.25 22.20 16.54
C SER A 160 10.96 22.58 17.29
N ASP A 161 9.84 21.89 17.06
CA ASP A 161 8.57 22.12 17.77
C ASP A 161 8.52 21.47 19.16
N ASN A 162 9.47 20.58 19.48
CA ASN A 162 9.59 19.88 20.78
C ASN A 162 10.69 20.46 21.70
N LEU A 163 11.28 21.62 21.35
CA LEU A 163 12.22 22.41 22.16
C LEU A 163 11.61 23.75 22.55
#